data_AF-A0ABD3WXY6-F1
#
_entry.id   AF-A0ABD3WXY6-F1
#
_cell.length_a   1.000
_cell.length_b   1.000
_cell.length_c   1.000
_cell.angle_alpha   90.00
_cell.angle_beta   90.00
_cell.angle_gamma   90.00
#
_symmetry.space_group_name_H-M   'P 1'
#
loop_
_entity.id
_entity.type
_entity.pdbx_description
1 polymer ?
#
loop_
_entity_poly.entity_id
_entity_poly.type
_entity_poly.pdbx_seq_one_letter_code
_entity_poly.pdbx_strand_id
1 'polypeptide(L)'
;MQGMFSVMTDPVFQIDGKKSISVRKDGSPTDASDEAKKEAEMLIKKFQKTMAASSTSDLFELYCAASSLNGNSEWVQQVTSNAALQKFASKLLKIIWLMISQDPPICLKWLEPETKVDKNSFTFYRISGETVRRTIWPAVYLHATGPLMAKGVVQPK
;
A
#
# COMPACT_ATOMS: atom_id res chain seq x y z
N MET A 1 -19.74 3.65 8.46
CA MET A 1 -18.43 4.01 7.87
C MET A 1 -17.92 2.86 6.99
N GLN A 2 -18.59 2.56 5.88
CA GLN A 2 -18.31 1.35 5.09
C GLN A 2 -17.89 1.61 3.64
N GLY A 3 -17.65 2.87 3.23
CA GLY A 3 -17.38 3.22 1.83
C GLY A 3 -15.94 3.64 1.49
N MET A 4 -15.04 3.80 2.46
CA MET A 4 -13.81 4.59 2.25
C MET A 4 -12.59 3.82 1.75
N PHE A 5 -12.64 2.49 1.69
CA PHE A 5 -11.50 1.66 1.25
C PHE A 5 -11.60 1.20 -0.22
N SER A 6 -12.72 1.43 -0.91
CA SER A 6 -12.97 0.85 -2.24
C SER A 6 -12.40 1.63 -3.42
N VAL A 7 -11.97 2.88 -3.22
CA VAL A 7 -11.60 3.77 -4.36
C VAL A 7 -10.15 3.59 -4.80
N MET A 8 -9.29 2.94 -4.00
CA MET A 8 -7.85 2.90 -4.25
C MET A 8 -7.31 1.53 -4.71
N THR A 9 -8.15 0.50 -4.76
CA THR A 9 -7.69 -0.89 -4.99
C THR A 9 -7.93 -1.45 -6.39
N ASP A 10 -8.72 -0.80 -7.26
CA ASP A 10 -9.00 -1.35 -8.60
C ASP A 10 -8.95 -0.29 -9.73
N PRO A 11 -7.79 -0.04 -10.33
CA PRO A 11 -7.76 0.43 -11.70
C PRO A 11 -7.97 -0.77 -12.63
N VAL A 12 -9.21 -0.98 -13.09
CA VAL A 12 -9.49 -1.87 -14.22
C VAL A 12 -8.89 -1.22 -15.48
N PHE A 13 -7.65 -1.61 -15.81
CA PHE A 13 -7.06 -1.29 -17.10
C PHE A 13 -7.67 -2.19 -18.16
N GLN A 14 -8.69 -1.66 -18.86
CA GLN A 14 -9.23 -2.29 -20.05
C GLN A 14 -8.27 -2.03 -21.22
N ILE A 15 -7.37 -2.98 -21.48
CA ILE A 15 -6.45 -2.93 -22.63
C ILE A 15 -7.22 -3.43 -23.84
N ASP A 16 -7.66 -2.50 -24.68
CA ASP A 16 -8.26 -2.80 -25.97
C ASP A 16 -7.20 -3.25 -27.00
N GLY A 17 -7.41 -4.44 -27.56
CA GLY A 17 -7.16 -4.72 -28.98
C GLY A 17 -5.72 -4.79 -29.51
N LYS A 18 -5.20 -6.04 -29.60
CA LYS A 18 -4.42 -6.62 -30.72
C LYS A 18 -3.16 -5.89 -31.24
N LYS A 19 -1.99 -6.47 -30.93
CA LYS A 19 -0.94 -6.77 -31.93
C LYS A 19 -0.14 -7.99 -31.49
N SER A 20 -0.38 -9.14 -32.12
CA SER A 20 0.41 -10.35 -31.94
C SER A 20 1.75 -10.19 -32.67
N ILE A 21 2.85 -10.16 -31.91
CA ILE A 21 4.21 -10.27 -32.46
C ILE A 21 4.61 -11.74 -32.39
N SER A 22 4.69 -12.41 -33.54
CA SER A 22 5.22 -13.77 -33.62
C SER A 22 6.75 -13.74 -33.58
N VAL A 23 7.34 -14.12 -32.46
CA VAL A 23 8.80 -14.32 -32.37
C VAL A 23 9.12 -15.75 -32.82
N ARG A 24 9.88 -15.88 -33.92
CA ARG A 24 10.40 -17.15 -34.42
C ARG A 24 11.35 -17.75 -33.38
N LYS A 25 11.11 -19.01 -33.00
CA LYS A 25 12.03 -19.82 -32.17
C LYS A 25 12.90 -20.64 -33.10
N ASP A 26 14.17 -20.29 -33.23
CA ASP A 26 15.22 -21.22 -33.64
C ASP A 26 16.47 -20.96 -32.79
N GLY A 27 16.99 -22.04 -32.17
CA GLY A 27 18.25 -22.05 -31.41
C GLY A 27 18.07 -22.15 -29.89
N SER A 28 18.59 -23.22 -29.29
CA SER A 28 18.58 -23.53 -27.84
C SER A 28 19.08 -22.37 -26.95
N PRO A 29 18.23 -21.72 -26.12
CA PRO A 29 18.59 -20.47 -25.43
C PRO A 29 18.14 -20.42 -23.95
N THR A 30 18.29 -21.49 -23.16
CA THR A 30 17.74 -21.52 -21.78
C THR A 30 18.41 -20.48 -20.88
N ASP A 31 19.74 -20.39 -20.85
CA ASP A 31 20.45 -19.51 -19.91
C ASP A 31 20.39 -18.02 -20.31
N ALA A 32 20.54 -17.72 -21.60
CA ALA A 32 20.44 -16.34 -22.10
C ALA A 32 19.01 -15.80 -22.03
N SER A 33 18.00 -16.66 -22.23
CA SER A 33 16.60 -16.27 -22.07
C SER A 33 16.24 -16.02 -20.62
N ASP A 34 16.81 -16.75 -19.67
CA ASP A 34 16.52 -16.57 -18.25
C ASP A 34 17.24 -15.34 -17.67
N GLU A 35 18.43 -15.02 -18.16
CA GLU A 35 19.13 -13.79 -17.80
C GLU A 35 18.39 -12.54 -18.31
N ALA A 36 17.87 -12.59 -19.53
CA ALA A 36 17.04 -11.51 -20.09
C ALA A 36 15.73 -11.30 -19.31
N LYS A 37 15.10 -12.38 -18.81
CA LYS A 37 13.91 -12.28 -17.94
C LYS A 37 14.25 -11.61 -16.61
N LYS A 38 15.34 -12.03 -15.95
CA LYS A 38 15.79 -11.40 -14.69
C LYS A 38 16.10 -9.93 -14.88
N GLU A 39 16.75 -9.56 -15.98
CA GLU A 39 17.04 -8.17 -16.30
C GLU A 39 15.75 -7.35 -16.50
N ALA A 40 14.79 -7.89 -17.27
CA ALA A 40 13.49 -7.24 -17.45
C ALA A 40 12.75 -7.05 -16.11
N GLU A 41 12.70 -8.07 -15.25
CA GLU A 41 12.11 -7.97 -13.91
C GLU A 41 12.81 -6.91 -13.04
N MET A 42 14.14 -6.85 -13.10
CA MET A 42 14.92 -5.84 -12.38
C MET A 42 14.59 -4.43 -12.86
N LEU A 43 14.48 -4.23 -14.18
CA LEU A 43 14.13 -2.94 -14.77
C LEU A 43 12.71 -2.51 -14.41
N ILE A 44 11.74 -3.43 -14.43
CA ILE A 44 10.36 -3.18 -13.99
C ILE A 44 10.34 -2.73 -12.52
N LYS A 45 11.02 -3.47 -11.64
CA LYS A 45 11.10 -3.14 -10.20
C LYS A 45 11.78 -1.79 -9.96
N LYS A 46 12.84 -1.47 -10.71
CA LYS A 46 13.50 -0.16 -10.64
C LYS A 46 12.58 0.95 -11.11
N PHE A 47 11.88 0.75 -12.22
CA PHE A 47 10.93 1.71 -12.76
C PHE A 47 9.79 2.01 -11.77
N GLN A 48 9.17 0.97 -11.21
CA GLN A 48 8.11 1.10 -10.19
C GLN A 48 8.57 1.92 -8.98
N LYS A 49 9.77 1.64 -8.45
CA LYS A 49 10.34 2.38 -7.31
C LYS A 49 10.61 3.85 -7.65
N THR A 50 11.18 4.11 -8.81
CA THR A 50 11.50 5.47 -9.27
C THR A 50 10.22 6.29 -9.49
N MET A 51 9.25 5.71 -10.20
CA MET A 51 7.95 6.34 -10.45
C MET A 51 7.20 6.61 -9.16
N ALA A 52 7.21 5.66 -8.21
CA ALA A 52 6.56 5.85 -6.93
C ALA A 52 7.18 6.99 -6.12
N ALA A 53 8.52 7.13 -6.17
CA ALA A 53 9.20 8.22 -5.50
C ALA A 53 8.93 9.58 -6.16
N SER A 54 8.82 9.65 -7.50
CA SER A 54 8.59 10.91 -8.22
C SER A 54 7.14 11.39 -8.15
N SER A 55 6.16 10.47 -8.12
CA SER A 55 4.73 10.82 -8.11
C SER A 55 4.20 11.24 -6.73
N THR A 56 5.04 11.29 -5.70
CA THR A 56 4.59 11.53 -4.32
C THR A 56 3.95 12.92 -4.12
N SER A 57 4.45 13.95 -4.82
CA SER A 57 3.88 15.31 -4.72
C SER A 57 2.48 15.35 -5.33
N ASP A 58 2.35 14.84 -6.55
CA ASP A 58 1.08 14.80 -7.29
C ASP A 58 0.02 13.99 -6.54
N LEU A 59 0.44 12.88 -5.90
CA LEU A 59 -0.43 12.08 -5.06
C LEU A 59 -0.95 12.85 -3.84
N PHE A 60 -0.14 13.71 -3.24
CA PHE A 60 -0.56 14.50 -2.09
C PHE A 60 -1.62 15.53 -2.49
N GLU A 61 -1.42 16.20 -3.62
CA GLU A 61 -2.41 17.13 -4.18
C GLU A 61 -3.71 16.41 -4.55
N LEU A 62 -3.62 15.28 -5.24
CA LEU A 62 -4.77 14.45 -5.60
C LEU A 62 -5.53 13.97 -4.36
N TYR A 63 -4.81 13.55 -3.31
CA TYR A 63 -5.40 13.11 -2.06
C TYR A 63 -6.14 14.24 -1.34
N CYS A 64 -5.56 15.44 -1.28
CA CYS A 64 -6.22 16.62 -0.69
C CYS A 64 -7.48 17.01 -1.48
N ALA A 65 -7.41 16.97 -2.82
CA ALA A 65 -8.57 17.21 -3.68
C ALA A 65 -9.68 16.18 -3.44
N ALA A 66 -9.35 14.89 -3.45
CA ALA A 66 -10.32 13.81 -3.21
C ALA A 66 -10.93 13.86 -1.79
N SER A 67 -10.13 14.21 -0.78
CA SER A 67 -10.59 14.32 0.61
C SER A 67 -11.57 15.48 0.80
N SER A 68 -11.37 16.60 0.08
CA SER A 68 -12.28 17.74 0.10
C SER A 68 -13.65 17.38 -0.49
N LEU A 69 -13.68 16.57 -1.55
CA LEU A 69 -14.91 16.09 -2.18
C LEU A 69 -15.68 15.12 -1.28
N ASN A 70 -14.99 14.34 -0.45
CA ASN A 70 -15.60 13.39 0.48
C ASN A 70 -16.11 14.02 1.79
N GLY A 71 -16.21 15.35 1.86
CA GLY A 71 -16.73 16.06 3.04
C GLY A 71 -15.72 16.25 4.17
N ASN A 72 -14.44 15.90 3.97
CA ASN A 72 -13.36 16.09 4.95
C ASN A 72 -12.64 17.45 4.77
N SER A 73 -13.35 18.48 4.32
CA SER A 73 -12.78 19.79 3.96
C SER A 73 -12.06 20.47 5.14
N GLU A 74 -12.57 20.32 6.36
CA GLU A 74 -11.95 20.87 7.57
C GLU A 74 -10.56 20.27 7.83
N TRP A 75 -10.42 18.94 7.71
CA TRP A 75 -9.13 18.26 7.85
C TRP A 75 -8.15 18.70 6.75
N VAL A 76 -8.61 18.80 5.49
CA VAL A 76 -7.79 19.27 4.37
C VAL A 76 -7.31 20.70 4.64
N GLN A 77 -8.17 21.57 5.14
CA GLN A 77 -7.81 22.94 5.48
C GLN A 77 -6.76 22.98 6.60
N GLN A 78 -6.93 22.20 7.67
CA GLN A 78 -5.96 22.12 8.76
C GLN A 78 -4.58 21.65 8.27
N VAL A 79 -4.54 20.57 7.49
CA VAL A 79 -3.29 20.06 6.91
C VAL A 79 -2.66 21.10 6.00
N THR A 80 -3.44 21.72 5.11
CA THR A 80 -2.94 22.71 4.15
C THR A 80 -2.48 24.01 4.85
N SER A 81 -3.05 24.38 5.99
CA SER A 81 -2.62 25.56 6.76
C SER A 81 -1.34 25.36 7.59
N ASN A 82 -0.90 24.11 7.81
CA ASN A 82 0.21 23.81 8.71
C ASN A 82 1.34 23.07 7.98
N ALA A 83 2.43 23.77 7.71
CA ALA A 83 3.58 23.23 6.98
C ALA A 83 4.20 21.97 7.62
N ALA A 84 4.22 21.88 8.96
CA ALA A 84 4.74 20.69 9.64
C ALA A 84 3.83 19.48 9.40
N LEU A 85 2.52 19.70 9.42
CA LEU A 85 1.52 18.67 9.17
C LEU A 85 1.50 18.24 7.69
N GLN A 86 1.65 19.19 6.75
CA GLN A 86 1.84 18.86 5.32
C GLN A 86 3.05 17.96 5.12
N LYS A 87 4.21 18.33 5.69
CA LYS A 87 5.45 17.56 5.57
C LYS A 87 5.30 16.16 6.16
N PHE A 88 4.58 16.03 7.27
CA PHE A 88 4.28 14.74 7.88
C PHE A 88 3.37 13.90 6.98
N ALA A 89 2.25 14.45 6.51
CA ALA A 89 1.29 13.76 5.66
C ALA A 89 1.90 13.34 4.31
N SER A 90 2.68 14.20 3.67
CA SER A 90 3.42 13.88 2.45
C SER A 90 4.39 12.69 2.65
N LYS A 91 5.12 12.65 3.77
CA LYS A 91 5.99 11.51 4.10
C LYS A 91 5.20 10.23 4.32
N LEU A 92 4.06 10.29 5.02
CA LEU A 92 3.21 9.11 5.22
C LEU A 92 2.66 8.59 3.90
N LEU A 93 2.15 9.48 3.04
CA LEU A 93 1.63 9.12 1.74
C LEU A 93 2.71 8.49 0.87
N LYS A 94 3.94 9.03 0.90
CA LYS A 94 5.10 8.42 0.25
C LYS A 94 5.32 6.98 0.70
N ILE A 95 5.30 6.74 2.01
CA ILE A 95 5.53 5.41 2.57
C ILE A 95 4.41 4.46 2.14
N ILE A 96 3.14 4.86 2.28
CA ILE A 96 1.99 4.06 1.87
C ILE A 96 2.05 3.75 0.37
N TRP A 97 2.39 4.74 -0.45
CA TRP A 97 2.52 4.55 -1.89
C TRP A 97 3.65 3.58 -2.25
N LEU A 98 4.80 3.68 -1.59
CA LEU A 98 5.90 2.73 -1.75
C LEU A 98 5.57 1.32 -1.26
N MET A 99 4.67 1.18 -0.28
CA MET A 99 4.19 -0.13 0.18
C MET A 99 3.27 -0.79 -0.85
N ILE A 100 2.38 -0.01 -1.47
CA ILE A 100 1.42 -0.50 -2.47
C ILE A 100 2.10 -0.77 -3.82
N SER A 101 3.11 0.03 -4.19
CA SER A 101 3.83 -0.10 -5.47
C SER A 101 4.79 -1.30 -5.53
N GLN A 102 4.95 -2.03 -4.42
CA GLN A 102 5.73 -3.27 -4.42
C GLN A 102 4.95 -4.43 -5.04
N ASP A 103 5.67 -5.39 -5.60
CA ASP A 103 5.11 -6.63 -6.12
C ASP A 103 5.77 -7.84 -5.41
N PRO A 104 5.07 -8.52 -4.49
CA PRO A 104 3.70 -8.26 -4.04
C PRO A 104 3.59 -7.03 -3.10
N PRO A 105 2.40 -6.38 -3.00
CA PRO A 105 2.20 -5.23 -2.13
C PRO A 105 2.33 -5.58 -0.63
N ILE A 106 2.95 -4.68 0.15
CA ILE A 106 3.00 -4.81 1.61
C ILE A 106 1.60 -4.60 2.19
N CYS A 107 1.20 -5.46 3.12
CA CYS A 107 -0.16 -5.48 3.67
C CYS A 107 -0.19 -4.93 5.11
N LEU A 108 -1.11 -3.98 5.35
CA LEU A 108 -1.45 -3.50 6.69
C LEU A 108 -2.75 -4.15 7.15
N LYS A 109 -2.72 -4.85 8.29
CA LYS A 109 -3.88 -5.50 8.87
C LYS A 109 -4.37 -4.76 10.10
N TRP A 110 -5.65 -4.40 10.09
CA TRP A 110 -6.38 -3.86 11.23
C TRP A 110 -7.28 -4.94 11.82
N LEU A 111 -7.38 -5.02 13.14
CA LEU A 111 -8.41 -5.85 13.78
C LEU A 111 -9.67 -5.00 13.99
N GLU A 112 -10.80 -5.61 13.65
CA GLU A 112 -12.11 -5.03 13.89
C GLU A 112 -12.46 -5.04 15.38
N PRO A 113 -13.21 -4.03 15.87
CA PRO A 113 -13.75 -4.05 17.22
C PRO A 113 -14.55 -5.33 17.51
N GLU A 114 -14.59 -5.74 18.79
CA GLU A 114 -15.25 -6.95 19.29
C GLU A 114 -14.64 -8.28 18.84
N THR A 115 -13.64 -8.28 17.96
CA THR A 115 -12.95 -9.52 17.57
C THR A 115 -11.98 -10.01 18.65
N LYS A 116 -11.72 -11.32 18.69
CA LYS A 116 -10.68 -11.88 19.57
C LYS A 116 -9.31 -11.35 19.17
N VAL A 117 -8.51 -10.97 20.15
CA VAL A 117 -7.16 -10.46 19.91
C VAL A 117 -6.25 -11.61 19.47
N ASP A 118 -5.74 -11.51 18.25
CA ASP A 118 -4.68 -12.37 17.75
C ASP A 118 -3.32 -11.95 18.35
N LYS A 119 -2.92 -12.61 19.44
CA LYS A 119 -1.67 -12.35 20.16
C LYS A 119 -0.41 -12.69 19.34
N ASN A 120 -0.55 -13.46 18.26
CA ASN A 120 0.57 -13.75 17.38
C ASN A 120 0.93 -12.52 16.55
N SER A 121 -0.07 -11.79 16.06
CA SER A 121 0.12 -10.63 15.18
C SER A 121 0.04 -9.28 15.90
N PHE A 122 -0.51 -9.24 17.12
CA PHE A 122 -0.74 -8.00 17.85
C PHE A 122 -0.22 -8.04 19.29
N THR A 123 0.13 -6.87 19.80
CA THR A 123 0.46 -6.62 21.21
C THR A 123 -0.57 -5.67 21.84
N PHE A 124 -0.58 -5.65 23.17
CA PHE A 124 -1.53 -4.86 23.93
C PHE A 124 -1.02 -3.45 24.24
N TYR A 125 -1.91 -2.47 24.10
CA TYR A 125 -1.69 -1.12 24.58
C TYR A 125 -2.16 -0.97 26.04
N ARG A 126 -1.20 -0.76 26.95
CA ARG A 126 -1.38 -0.51 28.41
C ARG A 126 -1.95 -1.66 29.25
N ILE A 127 -3.05 -2.28 28.82
CA ILE A 127 -3.75 -3.34 29.55
C ILE A 127 -3.94 -4.57 28.67
N SER A 128 -4.05 -5.75 29.26
CA SER A 128 -4.41 -6.99 28.56
C SER A 128 -5.92 -7.20 28.55
N GLY A 129 -6.41 -7.95 27.56
CA GLY A 129 -7.81 -8.37 27.46
C GLY A 129 -8.00 -9.36 26.31
N GLU A 130 -9.23 -9.84 26.12
CA GLU A 130 -9.50 -10.88 25.11
C GLU A 130 -10.04 -10.33 23.79
N THR A 131 -10.77 -9.22 23.85
CA THR A 131 -11.44 -8.62 22.70
C THR A 131 -10.87 -7.26 22.36
N VAL A 132 -10.85 -6.95 21.07
CA VAL A 132 -10.35 -5.67 20.55
C VAL A 132 -11.38 -4.58 20.84
N ARG A 133 -10.96 -3.52 21.55
CA ARG A 133 -11.73 -2.27 21.59
C ARG A 133 -11.44 -1.44 20.35
N ARG A 134 -10.15 -1.29 20.02
CA ARG A 134 -9.68 -0.54 18.85
C ARG A 134 -8.26 -0.98 18.49
N THR A 135 -7.97 -1.04 17.20
CA THR A 135 -6.59 -1.13 16.71
C THR A 135 -5.93 0.25 16.77
N ILE A 136 -4.84 0.35 17.53
CA ILE A 136 -4.05 1.59 17.69
C ILE A 136 -3.01 1.68 16.57
N TRP A 137 -2.41 0.55 16.20
CA TRP A 137 -1.45 0.44 15.12
C TRP A 137 -1.65 -0.88 14.35
N PRO A 138 -1.65 -0.87 13.01
CA PRO A 138 -1.85 -2.09 12.24
C PRO A 138 -0.65 -3.03 12.35
N ALA A 139 -0.92 -4.32 12.18
CA ALA A 139 0.14 -5.30 11.92
C ALA A 139 0.63 -5.16 10.48
N VAL A 140 1.93 -5.31 10.27
CA VAL A 140 2.57 -5.18 8.96
C VAL A 140 3.02 -6.54 8.47
N TYR A 141 2.58 -6.93 7.28
CA TYR A 141 2.94 -8.18 6.61
C TYR A 141 3.65 -7.88 5.30
N LEU A 142 4.63 -8.72 4.94
CA LEU A 142 5.40 -8.54 3.71
C LEU A 142 4.50 -8.57 2.46
N HIS A 143 3.47 -9.40 2.48
CA HIS A 143 2.33 -9.40 1.56
C HIS A 143 1.14 -10.09 2.23
N ALA A 144 -0.03 -10.11 1.59
CA ALA A 144 -1.29 -10.58 2.20
C ALA A 144 -1.23 -12.00 2.81
N THR A 145 -0.45 -12.90 2.21
CA THR A 145 -0.21 -14.29 2.65
C THR A 145 1.21 -14.50 3.19
N GLY A 146 1.96 -13.42 3.36
CA GLY A 146 3.38 -13.43 3.70
C GLY A 146 3.66 -13.47 5.20
N PRO A 147 4.95 -13.52 5.57
CA PRO A 147 5.34 -13.46 6.98
C PRO A 147 5.00 -12.10 7.61
N LEU A 148 4.75 -12.13 8.91
CA LEU A 148 4.59 -10.93 9.74
C LEU A 148 5.94 -10.20 9.84
N MET A 149 5.97 -8.94 9.42
CA MET A 149 7.15 -8.07 9.55
C MET A 149 7.17 -7.33 10.88
N ALA A 150 6.00 -6.82 11.30
CA ALA A 150 5.88 -6.07 12.56
C ALA A 150 4.51 -6.32 13.20
N LYS A 151 4.52 -6.55 14.52
CA LYS A 151 3.28 -6.68 15.29
C LYS A 151 2.52 -5.36 15.32
N GLY A 152 1.20 -5.45 15.18
CA GLY A 152 0.30 -4.33 15.43
C GLY A 152 0.12 -4.11 16.93
N VAL A 153 -0.55 -3.02 17.28
CA VAL A 153 -0.88 -2.67 18.66
C VAL A 153 -2.38 -2.49 18.76
N VAL A 154 -3.01 -3.19 19.69
CA VAL A 154 -4.44 -3.04 19.99
C VAL A 154 -4.67 -2.57 21.41
N GLN A 155 -5.68 -1.73 21.58
CA GLN A 155 -6.27 -1.50 22.89
C GLN A 155 -7.38 -2.53 23.09
N PRO A 156 -7.25 -3.43 24.07
CA PRO A 156 -8.32 -4.37 24.37
C PRO A 156 -9.42 -3.71 25.20
N LYS A 157 -10.56 -4.39 25.30
CA LYS A 157 -11.61 -4.05 26.25
C LYS A 157 -11.28 -4.54 27.64
#